data_AF-A0A737S8G9-F1
#
_entry.id   AF-A0A737S8G9-F1
#
_cell.length_a   1.000
_cell.length_b   1.000
_cell.length_c   1.000
_cell.angle_alpha   90.00
_cell.angle_beta   90.00
_cell.angle_gamma   90.00
#
_symmetry.space_group_name_H-M   'P 1'
#
loop_
_entity.id
_entity.type
_entity.pdbx_description
1 polymer ?
#
loop_
_entity_poly.entity_id
_entity_poly.type
_entity_poly.pdbx_seq_one_letter_code
_entity_poly.pdbx_strand_id
1 'polypeptide(L)'
;MINIRYPVRKADGRDYKNYDELLTDIRKNAHGWWLLGISHYWHGGIHIGTSSSPASVLNQDTPEKSVPLQFMMDGEVVAWRVNRDYAAIECYQERPLRQSGTFVLVKSVYKPDEQDESSWLTLYQLYMHIAPLS
;
A
#
# COMPACT_ATOMS: atom_id res chain seq x y z
N MET A 1 -5.15 -21.92 7.92
CA MET A 1 -5.89 -21.24 6.84
C MET A 1 -5.24 -19.88 6.64
N ILE A 2 -4.74 -19.58 5.44
CA ILE A 2 -4.12 -18.28 5.13
C ILE A 2 -5.18 -17.18 5.23
N ASN A 3 -4.87 -16.10 5.94
CA ASN A 3 -5.76 -14.95 6.07
C ASN A 3 -5.42 -13.94 4.97
N ILE A 4 -6.29 -13.83 3.96
CA ILE A 4 -6.13 -12.87 2.85
C ILE A 4 -7.02 -11.67 3.10
N ARG A 5 -6.46 -10.46 3.00
CA ARG A 5 -7.18 -9.19 3.22
C ARG A 5 -6.75 -8.13 2.21
N TYR A 6 -7.55 -7.07 2.09
CA TYR A 6 -7.15 -5.89 1.32
C TYR A 6 -6.08 -5.08 2.06
N PRO A 7 -5.16 -4.38 1.38
CA PRO A 7 -4.05 -3.69 2.04
C PRO A 7 -4.48 -2.44 2.82
N VAL A 8 -5.73 -1.99 2.66
CA VAL A 8 -6.33 -0.82 3.29
C VAL A 8 -7.60 -1.17 4.05
N ARG A 9 -7.93 -0.34 5.03
CA ARG A 9 -9.14 -0.42 5.85
C ARG A 9 -9.90 0.89 5.79
N LYS A 10 -11.16 0.85 6.19
CA LYS A 10 -12.02 2.03 6.30
C LYS A 10 -11.54 2.94 7.42
N ALA A 11 -12.06 4.16 7.46
CA ALA A 11 -11.71 5.16 8.47
C ALA A 11 -12.03 4.71 9.91
N ASP A 12 -12.97 3.78 10.09
CA ASP A 12 -13.28 3.18 11.39
C ASP A 12 -12.46 1.92 11.71
N GLY A 13 -11.44 1.62 10.89
CA GLY A 13 -10.55 0.48 11.06
C GLY A 13 -11.12 -0.87 10.62
N ARG A 14 -12.34 -0.93 10.08
CA ARG A 14 -12.93 -2.18 9.57
C ARG A 14 -12.44 -2.53 8.16
N ASP A 15 -12.47 -3.82 7.84
CA ASP A 15 -12.19 -4.32 6.50
C ASP A 15 -13.31 -3.98 5.51
N TYR A 16 -12.96 -3.92 4.22
CA TYR A 16 -13.91 -3.82 3.12
C TYR A 16 -14.65 -5.15 2.94
N LYS A 17 -15.97 -5.09 2.71
CA LYS A 17 -16.82 -6.28 2.59
C LYS A 17 -16.56 -7.05 1.31
N ASN A 18 -16.29 -6.33 0.21
CA ASN A 18 -16.08 -6.91 -1.11
C ASN A 18 -15.24 -5.97 -1.99
N TYR A 19 -14.93 -6.47 -3.19
CA TYR A 19 -14.12 -5.76 -4.17
C TYR A 19 -14.77 -4.45 -4.66
N ASP A 20 -16.08 -4.44 -4.89
CA ASP A 20 -16.79 -3.24 -5.39
C ASP A 20 -16.78 -2.09 -4.38
N GLU A 21 -16.87 -2.41 -3.09
CA GLU A 21 -16.77 -1.45 -2.01
C GLU A 21 -15.37 -0.83 -1.95
N LEU A 22 -14.31 -1.66 -2.03
CA LEU A 22 -12.94 -1.16 -2.10
C LEU A 22 -12.73 -0.30 -3.34
N LEU A 23 -13.21 -0.76 -4.50
CA LEU A 23 -13.07 -0.03 -5.75
C LEU A 23 -13.68 1.36 -5.62
N THR A 24 -14.90 1.49 -5.10
CA THR A 24 -15.58 2.79 -4.92
C THR A 24 -14.67 3.85 -4.28
N ASP A 25 -13.82 3.45 -3.33
CA ASP A 25 -12.84 4.34 -2.70
C ASP A 25 -11.57 4.53 -3.54
N ILE A 26 -10.95 3.44 -4.01
CA ILE A 26 -9.73 3.51 -4.84
C ILE A 26 -9.97 4.35 -6.10
N ARG A 27 -11.18 4.31 -6.65
CA ARG A 27 -11.61 5.06 -7.83
C ARG A 27 -11.59 6.59 -7.65
N LYS A 28 -11.48 7.08 -6.42
CA LYS A 28 -11.38 8.52 -6.12
C LYS A 28 -9.99 9.08 -6.42
N ASN A 29 -8.97 8.22 -6.57
CA ASN A 29 -7.65 8.66 -7.02
C ASN A 29 -7.69 8.98 -8.53
N ALA A 30 -7.15 10.13 -8.92
CA ALA A 30 -7.09 10.50 -10.34
C ALA A 30 -6.20 9.56 -11.17
N HIS A 31 -5.21 8.93 -10.55
CA HIS A 31 -4.18 8.11 -11.20
C HIS A 31 -3.85 6.86 -10.37
N GLY A 32 -3.10 5.93 -10.97
CA GLY A 32 -2.52 4.78 -10.24
C GLY A 32 -3.50 3.63 -10.01
N TRP A 33 -4.35 3.35 -10.99
CA TRP A 33 -5.30 2.25 -10.98
C TRP A 33 -4.61 0.97 -11.43
N TRP A 34 -5.04 -0.18 -10.91
CA TRP A 34 -4.52 -1.47 -11.33
C TRP A 34 -4.83 -1.74 -12.81
N LEU A 35 -3.86 -2.35 -13.50
CA LEU A 35 -3.90 -2.85 -14.89
C LEU A 35 -3.68 -1.79 -16.01
N LEU A 36 -4.43 -0.68 -16.01
CA LEU A 36 -4.30 0.37 -17.04
C LEU A 36 -4.40 1.76 -16.42
N GLY A 37 -3.27 2.47 -16.38
CA GLY A 37 -3.26 3.88 -15.98
C GLY A 37 -3.89 4.79 -17.04
N ILE A 38 -4.24 6.01 -16.65
CA ILE A 38 -4.76 7.05 -17.58
C ILE A 38 -3.80 7.39 -18.73
N SER A 39 -2.52 7.02 -18.59
CA SER A 39 -1.47 7.16 -19.60
C SER A 39 -1.36 5.94 -20.53
N HIS A 40 -2.27 4.96 -20.43
CA HIS A 40 -2.25 3.68 -21.14
C HIS A 40 -0.99 2.83 -20.90
N TYR A 41 -0.22 3.13 -19.85
CA TYR A 41 0.89 2.29 -19.41
C TYR A 41 0.42 1.24 -18.42
N TRP A 42 1.07 0.08 -18.46
CA TRP A 42 0.86 -0.98 -17.49
C TRP A 42 1.27 -0.47 -16.11
N HIS A 43 0.36 -0.59 -15.16
CA HIS A 43 0.57 -0.17 -13.79
C HIS A 43 0.36 -1.37 -12.87
N GLY A 44 1.47 -1.89 -12.36
CA GLY A 44 1.53 -3.07 -11.50
C GLY A 44 1.25 -2.78 -10.03
N GLY A 45 0.53 -1.70 -9.71
CA GLY A 45 0.25 -1.29 -8.34
C GLY A 45 -1.10 -0.60 -8.20
N ILE A 46 -1.41 -0.22 -6.96
CA ILE A 46 -2.54 0.65 -6.62
C ILE A 46 -2.01 1.85 -5.83
N HIS A 47 -2.54 3.02 -6.11
CA HIS A 47 -2.28 4.19 -5.29
C HIS A 47 -3.31 4.30 -4.17
N ILE A 48 -2.84 4.65 -2.98
CA ILE A 48 -3.64 4.92 -1.79
C ILE A 48 -3.20 6.27 -1.27
N GLY A 49 -4.15 7.15 -0.99
CA GLY A 49 -3.85 8.49 -0.49
C GLY A 49 -5.10 9.21 -0.03
N THR A 50 -4.98 10.53 0.16
CA THR A 50 -6.03 11.37 0.75
C THR A 50 -7.39 11.23 0.06
N SER A 51 -7.42 11.04 -1.25
CA SER A 51 -8.68 10.93 -2.01
C SER A 51 -9.39 9.59 -1.81
N SER A 52 -8.66 8.47 -1.71
CA SER A 52 -9.25 7.14 -1.58
C SER A 52 -9.38 6.67 -0.12
N SER A 53 -8.36 6.91 0.69
CA SER A 53 -8.22 6.35 2.03
C SER A 53 -7.53 7.36 2.95
N PRO A 54 -8.20 8.50 3.26
CA PRO A 54 -7.59 9.59 4.03
C PRO A 54 -7.11 9.16 5.41
N ALA A 55 -7.80 8.22 6.05
CA ALA A 55 -7.38 7.67 7.34
C ALA A 55 -6.05 6.88 7.25
N SER A 56 -5.68 6.35 6.09
CA SER A 56 -4.40 5.66 5.89
C SER A 56 -3.23 6.59 5.57
N VAL A 57 -3.49 7.89 5.42
CA VAL A 57 -2.42 8.89 5.38
C VAL A 57 -2.06 9.27 6.81
N LEU A 58 -0.79 9.12 7.18
CA LEU A 58 -0.34 9.49 8.52
C LEU A 58 -0.50 11.00 8.72
N ASN A 59 -1.30 11.39 9.70
CA ASN A 59 -1.39 12.77 10.16
C ASN A 59 -0.54 12.91 11.42
N GLN A 60 0.53 13.71 11.36
CA GLN A 60 1.45 13.90 12.49
C GLN A 60 0.80 14.62 13.68
N ASP A 61 -0.24 15.42 13.46
CA ASP A 61 -0.96 16.13 14.53
C ASP A 61 -1.93 15.21 15.28
N THR A 62 -2.42 14.16 14.61
CA THR A 62 -3.39 13.19 15.16
C THR A 62 -3.09 11.75 14.72
N PRO A 63 -1.88 11.23 15.03
CA PRO A 63 -1.43 9.91 14.55
C PRO A 63 -2.32 8.77 15.05
N GLU A 64 -3.00 8.96 16.18
CA GLU A 64 -3.95 8.00 16.76
C GLU A 64 -5.21 7.81 15.91
N LYS A 65 -5.53 8.76 15.02
CA LYS A 65 -6.66 8.66 14.08
C LYS A 65 -6.27 7.97 12.77
N SER A 66 -4.98 7.73 12.55
CA SER A 66 -4.51 7.07 11.35
C SER A 66 -4.74 5.56 11.43
N VAL A 67 -5.24 5.00 10.34
CA VAL A 67 -5.50 3.57 10.17
C VAL A 67 -4.38 2.97 9.33
N PRO A 68 -3.48 2.15 9.91
CA PRO A 68 -2.32 1.65 9.20
C PRO A 68 -2.72 0.66 8.10
N LEU A 69 -1.88 0.61 7.07
CA LEU A 69 -1.93 -0.42 6.03
C LEU A 69 -1.74 -1.80 6.67
N GLN A 70 -2.30 -2.82 6.02
CA GLN A 70 -2.14 -4.21 6.43
C GLN A 70 -1.47 -5.02 5.32
N PHE A 71 -0.73 -6.06 5.71
CA PHE A 71 -0.23 -7.05 4.76
C PHE A 71 -1.42 -7.82 4.19
N MET A 72 -1.47 -7.99 2.86
CA MET A 72 -2.63 -8.65 2.23
C MET A 72 -2.64 -10.16 2.51
N MET A 73 -1.50 -10.71 2.92
CA MET A 73 -1.32 -12.11 3.25
C MET A 73 -0.20 -12.23 4.29
N ASP A 74 -0.33 -13.22 5.18
CA ASP A 74 0.76 -13.62 6.07
C ASP A 74 2.03 -13.93 5.26
N GLY A 75 3.19 -13.57 5.80
CA GLY A 75 4.45 -13.71 5.07
C GLY A 75 5.65 -13.22 5.87
N GLU A 76 6.81 -13.26 5.21
CA GLU A 76 8.09 -12.84 5.74
C GLU A 76 8.47 -11.46 5.18
N VAL A 77 8.90 -10.55 6.04
CA VAL A 77 9.53 -9.30 5.58
C VAL A 77 10.93 -9.63 5.08
N VAL A 78 11.11 -9.64 3.77
CA VAL A 78 12.36 -10.06 3.11
C VAL A 78 13.26 -8.89 2.69
N ALA A 79 12.70 -7.68 2.63
CA ALA A 79 13.47 -6.44 2.46
C ALA A 79 12.69 -5.27 3.02
N TRP A 80 13.38 -4.30 3.60
CA TRP A 80 12.76 -3.07 4.09
C TRP A 80 13.76 -1.93 4.16
N ARG A 81 13.23 -0.71 4.16
CA ARG A 81 13.94 0.51 4.56
C ARG A 81 12.96 1.36 5.32
N VAL A 82 13.37 1.83 6.49
CA VAL A 82 12.61 2.83 7.25
C VAL A 82 13.45 4.08 7.36
N ASN A 83 12.96 5.18 6.79
CA ASN A 83 13.61 6.47 6.92
C ASN A 83 13.16 7.16 8.20
N ARG A 84 14.09 7.86 8.85
CA ARG A 84 13.77 8.73 9.98
C ARG A 84 12.87 9.88 9.54
N ASP A 85 13.25 10.57 8.47
CA ASP A 85 12.56 11.72 7.92
C ASP A 85 12.43 11.61 6.39
N TYR A 86 11.54 12.42 5.80
CA TYR A 86 11.52 12.59 4.35
C TYR A 86 12.81 13.24 3.85
N ALA A 87 13.37 12.73 2.76
CA ALA A 87 14.48 13.40 2.10
C ALA A 87 13.97 14.66 1.39
N ALA A 88 14.62 15.80 1.65
CA ALA A 88 14.35 17.03 0.91
C ALA A 88 15.08 16.98 -0.43
N ILE A 89 14.36 17.21 -1.53
CA ILE A 89 14.94 17.43 -2.84
C ILE A 89 14.89 18.93 -3.09
N GLU A 90 16.07 19.54 -3.18
CA GLU A 90 16.21 20.89 -3.69
C GLU A 90 15.86 20.88 -5.18
N CYS A 91 14.75 21.50 -5.52
CA CYS A 91 14.34 21.72 -6.89
C CYS A 91 14.35 23.22 -7.18
N TYR A 92 14.49 23.59 -8.45
CA TYR A 92 14.40 24.98 -8.92
C TYR A 92 12.99 25.60 -8.73
N GLN A 93 12.03 24.84 -8.17
CA GLN A 93 10.67 25.29 -7.91
C GLN A 93 10.55 25.94 -6.53
N GLU A 94 9.53 26.79 -6.36
CA GLU A 94 9.29 27.57 -5.14
C GLU A 94 9.06 26.75 -3.86
N ARG A 95 8.85 25.42 -3.97
CA ARG A 95 8.61 24.55 -2.82
C ARG A 95 9.52 23.33 -2.86
N PRO A 96 10.24 23.03 -1.76
CA PRO A 96 11.06 21.83 -1.67
C PRO A 96 10.17 20.59 -1.77
N LEU A 97 10.61 19.62 -2.58
CA LEU A 97 9.93 18.34 -2.70
C LEU A 97 10.38 17.40 -1.59
N ARG A 98 9.45 16.62 -1.04
CA ARG A 98 9.73 15.58 -0.04
C ARG A 98 9.66 14.21 -0.70
N GLN A 99 10.72 13.42 -0.59
CA GLN A 99 10.77 12.06 -1.09
C GLN A 99 10.68 11.06 0.07
N SER A 100 9.73 10.13 -0.02
CA SER A 100 9.72 8.94 0.84
C SER A 100 10.56 7.84 0.22
N GLY A 101 11.59 7.43 0.95
CA GLY A 101 12.37 6.22 0.68
C GLY A 101 11.92 5.02 1.53
N THR A 102 10.93 5.17 2.40
CA THR A 102 10.45 4.11 3.29
C THR A 102 9.67 3.08 2.50
N PHE A 103 10.04 1.80 2.63
CA PHE A 103 9.34 0.69 2.00
C PHE A 103 9.46 -0.60 2.82
N VAL A 104 8.52 -1.52 2.59
CA VAL A 104 8.56 -2.90 3.10
C VAL A 104 8.18 -3.86 1.97
N LEU A 105 8.92 -4.95 1.84
CA LEU A 105 8.67 -6.04 0.90
C LEU A 105 8.34 -7.31 1.67
N VAL A 106 7.13 -7.83 1.47
CA VAL A 106 6.66 -9.06 2.11
C VAL A 106 6.62 -10.19 1.09
N LYS A 107 7.29 -11.30 1.40
CA LYS A 107 7.19 -12.55 0.64
C LYS A 107 6.15 -13.45 1.30
N SER A 108 5.14 -13.83 0.54
CA SER A 108 4.11 -14.77 0.96
C SER A 108 4.09 -15.98 0.03
N VAL A 109 3.67 -17.13 0.55
CA VAL A 109 3.48 -18.35 -0.24
C VAL A 109 2.00 -18.72 -0.19
N TYR A 110 1.32 -18.56 -1.31
CA TYR A 110 -0.07 -18.98 -1.48
C TYR A 110 -0.11 -20.42 -1.98
N LYS A 111 -0.82 -21.28 -1.26
CA LYS A 111 -0.91 -22.72 -1.53
C LYS A 111 -2.37 -23.07 -1.84
N PRO A 112 -2.83 -22.95 -3.09
CA PRO A 112 -4.21 -23.27 -3.45
C PRO A 112 -4.50 -24.77 -3.31
N ASP A 113 -3.51 -25.62 -3.64
CA ASP A 113 -3.52 -27.06 -3.35
C ASP A 113 -2.30 -27.39 -2.47
N GLU A 114 -2.52 -27.80 -1.21
CA GLU A 114 -1.42 -28.11 -0.29
C GLU A 114 -0.65 -29.38 -0.66
N GLN A 115 -1.21 -30.25 -1.52
CA GLN A 115 -0.59 -31.50 -1.94
C GLN A 115 0.17 -31.37 -3.28
N ASP A 116 -0.12 -30.35 -4.08
CA ASP A 116 0.56 -30.07 -5.35
C ASP A 116 1.43 -28.81 -5.26
N GLU A 117 2.73 -28.98 -5.00
CA GLU A 117 3.71 -27.88 -4.94
C GLU A 117 3.79 -27.06 -6.24
N SER A 118 3.45 -27.65 -7.40
CA SER A 118 3.49 -26.93 -8.68
C SER A 118 2.39 -25.86 -8.79
N SER A 119 1.35 -25.96 -7.96
CA SER A 119 0.27 -24.98 -7.86
C SER A 119 0.61 -23.77 -6.98
N TRP A 120 1.71 -23.83 -6.20
CA TRP A 120 2.02 -22.82 -5.20
C TRP A 120 2.55 -21.55 -5.86
N LEU A 121 2.13 -20.40 -5.33
CA LEU A 121 2.55 -19.09 -5.80
C LEU A 121 3.40 -18.40 -4.75
N THR A 122 4.61 -18.02 -5.11
CA THR A 122 5.41 -17.08 -4.31
C THR A 122 5.07 -15.66 -4.73
N LEU A 123 4.48 -14.90 -3.81
CA LEU A 123 4.01 -13.55 -4.04
C LEU A 123 4.91 -12.56 -3.28
N TYR A 124 5.27 -11.47 -3.94
CA TYR A 124 6.01 -10.36 -3.34
C TYR A 124 5.13 -9.12 -3.32
N GLN A 125 4.86 -8.61 -2.12
CA GLN A 125 4.01 -7.44 -1.89
C GLN A 125 4.89 -6.26 -1.49
N LEU A 126 5.05 -5.29 -2.38
CA LEU A 126 5.85 -4.08 -2.13
C LEU A 126 4.95 -2.95 -1.63
N TYR A 127 5.20 -2.49 -0.42
CA TYR A 127 4.60 -1.29 0.17
C TYR A 127 5.63 -0.17 0.11
N MET A 128 5.35 0.86 -0.67
CA MET A 128 6.28 1.97 -0.91
C MET A 128 5.63 3.32 -0.62
N HIS A 129 6.46 4.35 -0.49
CA HIS A 129 6.04 5.71 -0.16
C HIS A 129 5.28 5.84 1.17
N ILE A 130 5.52 4.89 2.09
CA ILE A 130 4.94 4.91 3.43
C ILE A 130 5.61 6.01 4.29
N ALA A 131 4.94 6.39 5.37
CA ALA A 131 5.41 7.46 6.23
C ALA A 131 6.76 7.14 6.90
N PRO A 132 7.63 8.14 7.13
CA PRO A 132 8.84 7.98 7.93
C PRO A 132 8.49 7.92 9.43
N LEU A 133 9.52 7.77 10.28
CA LEU A 133 9.34 7.69 11.74
C LEU A 133 9.04 9.04 12.40
N SER A 134 9.55 10.15 11.86
CA SER A 134 9.35 11.53 12.35
C SER A 134 8.89 12.51 11.28
#